data_AF-A0A9D6B3Y2-F1
#
_entry.id   AF-A0A9D6B3Y2-F1
#
_cell.length_a   1.000
_cell.length_b   1.000
_cell.length_c   1.000
_cell.angle_alpha   90.00
_cell.angle_beta   90.00
_cell.angle_gamma   90.00
#
_symmetry.space_group_name_H-M   'P 1'
#
loop_
_entity.id
_entity.type
_entity.pdbx_description
1 polymer ?
#
loop_
_entity_poly.entity_id
_entity_poly.type
_entity_poly.pdbx_seq_one_letter_code
_entity_poly.pdbx_strand_id
1 'polypeptide(L)'
;MVNKPNQTNEPKQPETQSPAETKAPSETQNTPDSIRSEATQEAQATRSKAEADATATKQRAQEEAEALVKKAKAEADQILKDAREKAAQDESDGVQKRVSKKDVKDLYDGGKNYYEVAKECFGVANDDTIERVRSILEG
;
A
#
# COMPACT_ATOMS: atom_id res chain seq x y z
N MET A 1 -61.23 16.72 107.45
CA MET A 1 -60.15 17.29 106.63
C MET A 1 -59.84 16.31 105.51
N VAL A 2 -60.07 16.71 104.26
CA VAL A 2 -59.90 15.87 103.06
C VAL A 2 -59.06 16.68 102.09
N ASN A 3 -57.93 16.15 101.64
CA ASN A 3 -57.10 16.74 100.58
C ASN A 3 -57.14 15.85 99.33
N LYS A 4 -57.57 16.43 98.21
CA LYS A 4 -57.17 16.12 96.81
C LYS A 4 -55.93 17.00 96.47
N PRO A 5 -55.24 16.95 95.29
CA PRO A 5 -55.54 16.38 93.95
C PRO A 5 -54.37 15.55 93.29
N ASN A 6 -54.58 14.61 92.36
CA ASN A 6 -54.79 14.62 90.88
C ASN A 6 -53.51 14.56 89.98
N GLN A 7 -53.40 13.49 89.15
CA GLN A 7 -53.09 13.46 87.69
C GLN A 7 -52.17 12.31 87.22
N THR A 8 -52.44 11.86 85.98
CA THR A 8 -51.58 11.24 84.92
C THR A 8 -52.23 9.94 84.40
N ASN A 9 -53.12 10.04 83.38
CA ASN A 9 -52.89 9.89 81.93
C ASN A 9 -52.53 8.45 81.47
N GLU A 10 -53.41 7.78 80.71
CA GLU A 10 -53.26 7.51 79.26
C GLU A 10 -54.26 6.45 78.72
N PRO A 11 -54.54 6.44 77.40
CA PRO A 11 -55.72 5.82 76.78
C PRO A 11 -55.41 4.48 76.09
N LYS A 12 -56.43 3.65 75.78
CA LYS A 12 -56.37 2.64 74.70
C LYS A 12 -57.76 2.23 74.18
N GLN A 13 -58.05 2.59 72.94
CA GLN A 13 -58.98 1.93 72.01
C GLN A 13 -58.19 1.69 70.69
N PRO A 14 -58.70 0.93 69.70
CA PRO A 14 -59.28 -0.42 69.74
C PRO A 14 -58.52 -1.37 68.78
N GLU A 15 -58.70 -2.69 68.91
CA GLU A 15 -58.11 -3.69 68.01
C GLU A 15 -58.78 -3.69 66.62
N THR A 16 -57.95 -3.57 65.58
CA THR A 16 -58.33 -3.65 64.17
C THR A 16 -58.18 -5.07 63.60
N GLN A 17 -58.98 -5.31 62.57
CA GLN A 17 -59.28 -6.55 61.85
C GLN A 17 -58.07 -7.26 61.18
N SER A 18 -58.26 -8.56 60.92
CA SER A 18 -57.39 -9.55 60.29
C SER A 18 -56.51 -9.10 59.11
N PRO A 19 -55.31 -9.69 58.93
CA PRO A 19 -54.41 -9.36 57.82
C PRO A 19 -54.87 -9.99 56.50
N ALA A 20 -54.92 -9.16 55.46
CA ALA A 20 -55.08 -9.55 54.07
C ALA A 20 -53.87 -10.37 53.58
N GLU A 21 -54.13 -11.49 52.90
CA GLU A 21 -53.16 -12.19 52.06
C GLU A 21 -52.61 -11.22 51.01
N THR A 22 -51.34 -10.81 51.19
CA THR A 22 -50.62 -10.03 50.19
C THR A 22 -49.93 -11.00 49.24
N LYS A 23 -50.52 -11.18 48.06
CA LYS A 23 -49.90 -11.84 46.91
C LYS A 23 -48.75 -10.96 46.44
N ALA A 24 -47.50 -11.38 46.67
CA ALA A 24 -46.32 -10.66 46.19
C ALA A 24 -46.27 -10.68 44.64
N PRO A 25 -45.88 -9.57 43.98
CA PRO A 25 -45.76 -9.50 42.52
C PRO A 25 -44.51 -10.23 42.03
N SER A 26 -44.66 -11.00 40.96
CA SER A 26 -43.68 -11.85 40.29
C SER A 26 -42.64 -11.08 39.45
N GLU A 27 -42.17 -9.92 39.90
CA GLU A 27 -41.37 -9.00 39.05
C GLU A 27 -39.86 -9.27 39.03
N THR A 28 -39.34 -10.25 39.79
CA THR A 28 -37.88 -10.42 39.92
C THR A 28 -37.26 -11.47 39.00
N GLN A 29 -38.05 -12.21 38.22
CA GLN A 29 -37.53 -13.31 37.38
C GLN A 29 -37.28 -12.96 35.90
N ASN A 30 -37.82 -11.85 35.38
CA ASN A 30 -37.71 -11.52 33.94
C ASN A 30 -36.50 -10.64 33.58
N THR A 31 -35.88 -9.97 34.56
CA THR A 31 -34.77 -9.04 34.34
C THR A 31 -33.46 -9.72 33.90
N PRO A 32 -33.05 -10.88 34.46
CA PRO A 32 -31.79 -11.54 34.08
C PRO A 32 -31.78 -12.09 32.65
N ASP A 33 -32.91 -12.64 32.19
CA ASP A 33 -33.02 -13.22 30.85
C ASP A 33 -33.08 -12.14 29.75
N SER A 34 -33.70 -10.98 30.03
CA SER A 34 -33.69 -9.83 29.12
C SER A 34 -32.28 -9.28 28.92
N ILE A 35 -31.53 -9.08 30.01
CA ILE A 35 -30.13 -8.59 29.97
C ILE A 35 -29.24 -9.59 29.21
N ARG A 36 -29.45 -10.90 29.42
CA ARG A 36 -28.69 -11.95 28.72
C ARG A 36 -29.01 -11.95 27.22
N SER A 37 -30.28 -11.79 26.85
CA SER A 37 -30.70 -11.72 25.44
C SER A 37 -30.10 -10.51 24.72
N GLU A 38 -30.14 -9.32 25.34
CA GLU A 38 -29.53 -8.10 24.80
C GLU A 38 -28.02 -8.26 24.62
N ALA A 39 -27.32 -8.79 25.64
CA ALA A 39 -25.88 -9.04 25.56
C ALA A 39 -25.52 -10.04 24.43
N THR A 40 -26.34 -11.07 24.21
CA THR A 40 -26.12 -12.00 23.08
C THR A 40 -26.36 -11.37 21.72
N GLN A 41 -27.37 -10.50 21.58
CA GLN A 41 -27.61 -9.77 20.34
C GLN A 41 -26.48 -8.79 20.04
N GLU A 42 -26.02 -8.05 21.04
CA GLU A 42 -24.92 -7.11 20.89
C GLU A 42 -23.63 -7.82 20.49
N ALA A 43 -23.30 -8.94 21.15
CA ALA A 43 -22.14 -9.76 20.79
C ALA A 43 -22.23 -10.30 19.34
N GLN A 44 -23.42 -10.73 18.91
CA GLN A 44 -23.64 -11.21 17.55
C GLN A 44 -23.54 -10.08 16.51
N ALA A 45 -24.00 -8.87 16.85
CA ALA A 45 -23.88 -7.69 16.01
C ALA A 45 -22.41 -7.26 15.88
N THR A 46 -21.65 -7.23 16.99
CA THR A 46 -20.21 -6.95 16.97
C THR A 46 -19.46 -7.97 16.11
N ARG A 47 -19.78 -9.26 16.26
CA ARG A 47 -19.16 -10.32 15.47
C ARG A 47 -19.46 -10.18 13.97
N SER A 48 -20.72 -9.96 13.63
CA SER A 48 -21.14 -9.77 12.22
C SER A 48 -20.43 -8.57 11.59
N LYS A 49 -20.29 -7.47 12.34
CA LYS A 49 -19.56 -6.29 11.88
C LYS A 49 -18.07 -6.55 11.69
N ALA A 50 -17.43 -7.24 12.63
CA ALA A 50 -16.03 -7.62 12.51
C ALA A 50 -15.77 -8.55 11.30
N GLU A 51 -16.67 -9.49 11.03
CA GLU A 51 -16.60 -10.38 9.87
C GLU A 51 -16.77 -9.60 8.54
N ALA A 52 -17.69 -8.63 8.50
CA ALA A 52 -17.86 -7.74 7.36
C ALA A 52 -16.62 -6.87 7.10
N ASP A 53 -16.06 -6.25 8.15
CA ASP A 53 -14.86 -5.41 8.04
C ASP A 53 -13.63 -6.21 7.60
N ALA A 54 -13.48 -7.45 8.11
CA ALA A 54 -12.41 -8.35 7.70
C ALA A 54 -12.54 -8.74 6.22
N THR A 55 -13.77 -8.98 5.75
CA THR A 55 -14.04 -9.32 4.34
C THR A 55 -13.73 -8.13 3.43
N ALA A 56 -14.18 -6.93 3.80
CA ALA A 56 -13.90 -5.71 3.05
C ALA A 56 -12.40 -5.41 2.98
N THR A 57 -11.68 -5.64 4.08
CA THR A 57 -10.23 -5.45 4.14
C THR A 57 -9.50 -6.43 3.23
N LYS A 58 -9.90 -7.71 3.21
CA LYS A 58 -9.33 -8.72 2.31
C LYS A 58 -9.55 -8.38 0.84
N GLN A 59 -10.76 -7.96 0.48
CA GLN A 59 -11.09 -7.56 -0.89
C GLN A 59 -10.22 -6.39 -1.34
N ARG A 60 -10.13 -5.33 -0.53
CA ARG A 60 -9.28 -4.17 -0.83
C ARG A 60 -7.81 -4.56 -1.00
N ALA A 61 -7.27 -5.38 -0.08
CA ALA A 61 -5.90 -5.84 -0.17
C ALA A 61 -5.63 -6.67 -1.44
N GLN A 62 -6.59 -7.49 -1.87
CA GLN A 62 -6.48 -8.25 -3.11
C GLN A 62 -6.50 -7.33 -4.34
N GLU A 63 -7.42 -6.37 -4.38
CA GLU A 63 -7.50 -5.39 -5.49
C GLU A 63 -6.22 -4.54 -5.61
N GLU A 64 -5.69 -4.08 -4.47
CA GLU A 64 -4.43 -3.33 -4.42
C GLU A 64 -3.24 -4.18 -4.91
N ALA A 65 -3.16 -5.44 -4.47
CA ALA A 65 -2.12 -6.37 -4.93
C ALA A 65 -2.19 -6.61 -6.44
N GLU A 66 -3.39 -6.85 -6.98
CA GLU A 66 -3.59 -7.03 -8.43
C GLU A 66 -3.22 -5.76 -9.21
N ALA A 67 -3.55 -4.57 -8.70
CA ALA A 67 -3.17 -3.30 -9.30
C ALA A 67 -1.64 -3.10 -9.32
N LEU A 68 -0.96 -3.42 -8.23
CA LEU A 68 0.50 -3.35 -8.15
C LEU A 68 1.17 -4.30 -9.15
N VAL A 69 0.68 -5.54 -9.27
CA VAL A 69 1.21 -6.51 -10.24
C VAL A 69 1.01 -6.04 -11.68
N LYS A 70 -0.16 -5.47 -12.01
CA LYS A 70 -0.42 -4.90 -13.34
C LYS A 70 0.53 -3.74 -13.65
N LYS A 71 0.71 -2.83 -12.68
CA LYS A 71 1.62 -1.69 -12.82
C LYS A 71 3.07 -2.14 -13.04
N ALA A 72 3.56 -3.08 -12.23
CA ALA A 72 4.91 -3.61 -12.35
C ALA A 72 5.17 -4.27 -13.72
N LYS A 73 4.19 -5.01 -14.24
CA LYS A 73 4.30 -5.60 -15.60
C LYS A 73 4.37 -4.53 -16.68
N ALA A 74 3.50 -3.51 -16.61
CA ALA A 74 3.51 -2.42 -17.58
C ALA A 74 4.84 -1.63 -17.56
N GLU A 75 5.40 -1.37 -16.38
CA GLU A 75 6.70 -0.72 -16.24
C GLU A 75 7.83 -1.60 -16.81
N ALA A 76 7.82 -2.91 -16.55
CA ALA A 76 8.80 -3.84 -17.11
C ALA A 76 8.74 -3.90 -18.65
N ASP A 77 7.54 -3.94 -19.22
CA ASP A 77 7.34 -3.93 -20.67
C ASP A 77 7.84 -2.62 -21.29
N GLN A 78 7.62 -1.49 -20.62
CA GLN A 78 8.14 -0.20 -21.08
C GLN A 78 9.67 -0.15 -21.04
N ILE A 79 10.29 -0.63 -19.95
CA ILE A 79 11.76 -0.71 -19.85
C ILE A 79 12.34 -1.59 -20.97
N LEU A 80 11.70 -2.73 -21.26
CA LEU A 80 12.14 -3.61 -22.34
C LEU A 80 12.01 -2.95 -23.71
N LYS A 81 10.93 -2.20 -23.93
CA LYS A 81 10.73 -1.45 -25.17
C LYS A 81 11.80 -0.37 -25.33
N ASP A 82 12.03 0.44 -24.30
CA ASP A 82 13.04 1.50 -24.32
C ASP A 82 14.45 0.93 -24.52
N ALA A 83 14.76 -0.21 -23.89
CA ALA A 83 16.04 -0.89 -24.08
C ALA A 83 16.22 -1.40 -25.52
N ARG A 84 15.17 -1.94 -26.15
CA ARG A 84 15.20 -2.36 -27.55
C ARG A 84 15.36 -1.20 -28.51
N GLU A 85 14.66 -0.09 -28.26
CA GLU A 85 14.78 1.13 -29.06
C GLU A 85 16.18 1.72 -28.96
N LYS A 86 16.77 1.77 -27.76
CA LYS A 86 18.16 2.19 -27.57
C LYS A 86 19.15 1.25 -28.27
N ALA A 87 18.98 -0.06 -28.14
CA ALA A 87 19.84 -1.02 -28.83
C ALA A 87 19.76 -0.89 -30.36
N ALA A 88 18.57 -0.64 -30.91
CA ALA A 88 18.40 -0.39 -32.34
C ALA A 88 19.04 0.94 -32.78
N GLN A 89 18.98 1.98 -31.94
CA GLN A 89 19.69 3.23 -32.18
C GLN A 89 21.21 3.03 -32.13
N ASP A 90 21.72 2.34 -31.11
CA ASP A 90 23.15 2.03 -30.97
C ASP A 90 23.66 1.14 -32.11
N GLU A 91 22.85 0.23 -32.67
CA GLU A 91 23.23 -0.52 -33.88
C GLU A 91 23.22 0.36 -35.14
N SER A 92 22.33 1.34 -35.23
CA SER A 92 22.27 2.27 -36.36
C SER A 92 23.40 3.32 -36.34
N ASP A 93 23.79 3.79 -35.14
CA ASP A 93 24.92 4.70 -34.92
C ASP A 93 26.26 3.94 -34.81
N GLY A 94 26.20 2.68 -34.39
CA GLY A 94 27.31 1.76 -34.20
C GLY A 94 27.73 0.99 -35.45
N VAL A 95 27.22 1.33 -36.63
CA VAL A 95 27.96 1.07 -37.86
C VAL A 95 29.18 1.98 -37.87
N GLN A 96 30.14 1.69 -36.99
CA GLN A 96 31.53 2.07 -37.18
C GLN A 96 31.88 1.54 -38.56
N LYS A 97 31.83 2.43 -39.54
CA LYS A 97 32.22 2.16 -40.92
C LYS A 97 33.54 1.42 -40.81
N ARG A 98 33.57 0.12 -41.15
CA ARG A 98 34.78 -0.69 -41.02
C ARG A 98 35.78 -0.12 -42.01
N VAL A 99 36.59 0.82 -41.57
CA VAL A 99 37.57 1.48 -42.42
C VAL A 99 38.67 0.48 -42.71
N SER A 100 38.87 0.17 -43.99
CA SER A 100 39.95 -0.70 -44.39
C SER A 100 41.28 0.07 -44.40
N LYS A 101 42.40 -0.63 -44.25
CA LYS A 101 43.75 -0.05 -44.43
C LYS A 101 43.91 0.63 -45.79
N LYS A 102 43.20 0.13 -46.82
CA LYS A 102 43.18 0.72 -48.16
C LYS A 102 42.49 2.09 -48.16
N ASP A 103 41.34 2.22 -47.51
CA ASP A 103 40.61 3.50 -47.46
C ASP A 103 41.43 4.59 -46.76
N VAL A 104 42.14 4.24 -45.68
CA VAL A 104 43.04 5.16 -44.98
C VAL A 104 44.19 5.61 -45.88
N LYS A 105 44.80 4.68 -46.63
CA LYS A 105 45.90 4.98 -47.56
C LYS A 105 45.43 5.83 -48.73
N ASP A 106 44.32 5.48 -49.37
CA ASP A 106 43.77 6.20 -50.52
C ASP A 106 43.45 7.67 -50.15
N LEU A 107 42.94 7.91 -48.93
CA LEU A 107 42.69 9.28 -48.43
C LEU A 107 43.98 10.06 -48.18
N TYR A 108 44.99 9.43 -47.58
CA TYR A 108 46.27 10.06 -47.30
C TYR A 108 47.07 10.36 -48.58
N ASP A 109 47.16 9.39 -49.49
CA ASP A 109 47.80 9.53 -50.80
C ASP A 109 47.07 10.56 -51.68
N GLY A 110 45.78 10.78 -51.43
CA GLY A 110 44.97 11.86 -52.00
C GLY A 110 45.29 13.27 -51.48
N GLY A 111 46.27 13.41 -50.57
CA GLY A 111 46.76 14.69 -50.05
C GLY A 111 46.11 15.15 -48.74
N LYS A 112 45.28 14.33 -48.10
CA LYS A 112 44.70 14.64 -46.79
C LYS A 112 45.73 14.41 -45.69
N ASN A 113 45.72 15.27 -44.67
CA ASN A 113 46.58 15.08 -43.51
C ASN A 113 45.97 14.07 -42.51
N TYR A 114 46.77 13.60 -41.54
CA TYR A 114 46.35 12.62 -40.53
C TYR A 114 45.06 12.98 -39.78
N TYR A 115 44.83 14.27 -39.51
CA TYR A 115 43.65 14.75 -38.80
C TYR A 115 42.39 14.63 -39.67
N GLU A 116 42.50 14.99 -40.95
CA GLU A 116 41.39 14.89 -41.91
C GLU A 116 41.02 13.43 -42.17
N VAL A 117 42.03 12.56 -42.34
CA VAL A 117 41.83 11.12 -42.49
C VAL A 117 41.17 10.55 -41.22
N ALA A 118 41.64 10.91 -40.03
CA ALA A 118 41.05 10.43 -38.78
C ALA A 118 39.59 10.85 -38.61
N LYS A 119 39.26 12.10 -38.93
CA LYS A 119 37.89 12.62 -38.88
C LYS A 119 36.96 11.91 -39.88
N GLU A 120 37.44 11.62 -41.08
CA GLU A 120 36.64 11.00 -42.14
C GLU A 120 36.48 9.48 -41.98
N CYS A 121 37.51 8.82 -41.45
CA CYS A 121 37.52 7.39 -41.19
C CYS A 121 36.80 7.03 -39.88
N PHE A 122 37.09 7.76 -38.79
CA PHE A 122 36.67 7.37 -37.44
C PHE A 122 35.63 8.33 -36.84
N GLY A 123 35.18 9.34 -37.58
CA GLY A 123 34.20 10.33 -37.15
C GLY A 123 34.73 11.38 -36.17
N VAL A 124 35.89 11.13 -35.56
CA VAL A 124 36.56 12.01 -34.59
C VAL A 124 38.06 12.03 -34.86
N ALA A 125 38.66 13.21 -34.71
CA ALA A 125 40.11 13.39 -34.78
C ALA A 125 40.63 13.77 -33.38
N ASN A 126 41.07 12.77 -32.64
CA ASN A 126 41.76 12.89 -31.37
C ASN A 126 43.10 12.13 -31.46
N ASP A 127 43.94 12.23 -30.43
CA ASP A 127 45.28 11.63 -30.46
C ASP A 127 45.22 10.11 -30.75
N ASP A 128 44.25 9.40 -30.17
CA ASP A 128 44.05 7.96 -30.39
C ASP A 128 43.71 7.63 -31.86
N THR A 129 42.80 8.39 -32.49
CA THR A 129 42.42 8.14 -33.89
C THR A 129 43.53 8.56 -34.86
N ILE A 130 44.30 9.60 -34.53
CA ILE A 130 45.46 10.05 -35.31
C ILE A 130 46.60 9.02 -35.24
N GLU A 131 46.92 8.50 -34.05
CA GLU A 131 47.90 7.42 -33.89
C GLU A 131 47.48 6.15 -34.62
N ARG A 132 46.17 5.85 -34.62
CA ARG A 132 45.64 4.73 -35.39
C ARG A 132 45.83 4.91 -36.89
N VAL A 133 45.59 6.11 -37.44
CA VAL A 133 45.93 6.43 -38.84
C VAL A 133 47.43 6.25 -39.09
N ARG A 134 48.28 6.77 -38.20
CA ARG A 134 49.74 6.64 -38.30
C ARG A 134 50.18 5.19 -38.33
N SER A 135 49.72 4.38 -37.40
CA SER A 135 50.03 2.95 -37.34
C SER A 135 49.56 2.19 -38.59
N ILE A 136 48.44 2.58 -39.20
CA ILE A 136 47.93 1.97 -40.44
C ILE A 136 48.78 2.37 -41.66
N LEU A 137 49.32 3.58 -41.70
CA LEU A 137 50.15 4.07 -42.80
C LEU A 137 51.60 3.58 -42.70
N GLU A 138 52.14 3.49 -41.49
CA GLU A 138 53.55 3.12 -41.21
C GLU A 138 53.77 1.61 -41.00
N GLY A 139 52.73 0.85 -40.62
CA GLY A 139 52.73 -0.62 -40.60
C GLY A 139 52.31 -1.23 -41.92
#